data_AF-A0A6N4WXI0-F1
#
_entry.id   AF-A0A6N4WXI0-F1
#
_cell.length_a   1.000
_cell.length_b   1.000
_cell.length_c   1.000
_cell.angle_alpha   90.00
_cell.angle_beta   90.00
_cell.angle_gamma   90.00
#
_symmetry.space_group_name_H-M   'P 1'
#
loop_
_entity.id
_entity.type
_entity.pdbx_description
1 polymer ?
#
loop_
_entity_poly.entity_id
_entity_poly.type
_entity_poly.pdbx_seq_one_letter_code
_entity_poly.pdbx_strand_id
1 'polypeptide(L)'
;MIKQYITCTLTALFSLFILPAKAHSQGSSTESAVTGANQLRAISVGLENDLKEMVILDASLQSVGKLSLRSFGFSQPFSCPIVDGNLVFGVPNGMDEDGKPLFKPVASVKWKSSYKQACLLFIPKSLVGKSESTKEYAIQVLDMSPRGFEFGHTKLMNLTPFDTMVRIGEHQSKLKPWSNSDVSKIKELTGVKMAQIGVYYLYDDTIHNAKQTRFRYMEDTRYITVIYPDIQNKRIEVRTIKDFGRLY
;
A
#
# COMPACT_ATOMS: atom_id res chain seq x y z
N MET A 1 20.48 50.16 2.99
CA MET A 1 21.45 50.05 1.88
C MET A 1 20.71 49.50 0.68
N ILE A 2 20.49 50.37 -0.30
CA ILE A 2 19.75 50.13 -1.55
C ILE A 2 20.73 49.53 -2.56
N LYS A 3 20.34 48.44 -3.24
CA LYS A 3 20.86 48.12 -4.57
C LYS A 3 19.71 47.65 -5.47
N GLN A 4 19.36 48.57 -6.36
CA GLN A 4 18.57 48.41 -7.59
C GLN A 4 19.35 47.60 -8.65
N TYR A 5 18.67 47.41 -9.80
CA TYR A 5 19.13 47.03 -11.14
C TYR A 5 18.86 45.54 -11.47
N ILE A 6 18.27 45.12 -12.60
CA ILE A 6 17.88 45.75 -13.87
C ILE A 6 16.73 44.95 -14.51
N THR A 7 15.81 45.67 -15.12
CA THR A 7 14.77 45.23 -16.06
C THR A 7 15.39 44.83 -17.40
N CYS A 8 15.03 43.69 -17.99
CA CYS A 8 15.25 43.47 -19.42
C CYS A 8 14.08 42.70 -20.04
N THR A 9 13.26 43.46 -20.75
CA THR A 9 12.23 43.03 -21.69
C THR A 9 12.91 42.53 -22.97
N LEU A 10 12.56 41.33 -23.44
CA LEU A 10 12.79 40.98 -24.84
C LEU A 10 11.57 40.26 -25.41
N THR A 11 10.84 41.01 -26.22
CA THR A 11 9.76 40.56 -27.09
C THR A 11 10.39 40.08 -28.39
N ALA A 12 10.09 38.85 -28.83
CA ALA A 12 10.26 38.48 -30.22
C ALA A 12 9.19 37.47 -30.63
N LEU A 13 8.26 37.95 -31.46
CA LEU A 13 7.40 37.15 -32.32
C LEU A 13 8.26 36.27 -33.21
N PHE A 14 7.89 35.00 -33.37
CA PHE A 14 8.21 34.26 -34.59
C PHE A 14 7.03 33.42 -35.06
N SER A 15 6.93 33.41 -36.38
CA SER A 15 5.73 33.20 -37.16
C SER A 15 5.35 31.74 -37.34
N LEU A 16 4.03 31.57 -37.44
CA LEU A 16 3.31 30.45 -38.01
C LEU A 16 3.89 30.04 -39.38
N PHE A 17 4.35 28.80 -39.53
CA PHE A 17 4.42 28.12 -40.82
C PHE A 17 3.69 26.79 -40.73
N ILE A 18 2.55 26.74 -41.41
CA ILE A 18 1.78 25.54 -41.69
C ILE A 18 2.31 24.98 -43.01
N LEU A 19 2.76 23.73 -43.03
CA LEU A 19 2.84 22.91 -44.24
C LEU A 19 2.32 21.50 -43.93
N PRO A 20 1.49 20.90 -44.81
CA PRO A 20 0.91 19.59 -44.59
C PRO A 20 1.87 18.49 -45.07
N ALA A 21 2.15 17.52 -44.20
CA ALA A 21 2.85 16.30 -44.59
C ALA A 21 1.87 15.12 -44.65
N LYS A 22 1.86 14.52 -45.84
CA LYS A 22 1.10 13.36 -46.32
C LYS A 22 1.06 12.17 -45.36
N ALA A 23 -0.09 11.53 -45.36
CA ALA A 23 -0.32 10.20 -44.81
C ALA A 23 0.58 9.13 -45.46
N HIS A 24 1.12 8.25 -44.62
CA HIS A 24 1.38 6.86 -44.98
C HIS A 24 0.97 5.95 -43.82
N SER A 25 0.09 5.03 -44.17
CA SER A 25 -0.39 3.91 -43.38
C SER A 25 0.72 2.90 -43.12
N GLN A 26 0.73 2.28 -41.94
CA GLN A 26 0.65 0.83 -41.71
C GLN A 26 1.22 0.49 -40.34
N GLY A 27 0.52 -0.37 -39.60
CA GLY A 27 0.95 -0.85 -38.30
C GLY A 27 -0.03 -0.58 -37.16
N SER A 28 -1.33 -0.74 -37.41
CA SER A 28 -2.29 -1.03 -36.33
C SER A 28 -1.99 -2.42 -35.76
N SER A 29 -0.89 -2.55 -35.01
CA SER A 29 -0.77 -3.62 -34.03
C SER A 29 -1.71 -3.25 -32.91
N THR A 30 -2.82 -3.98 -32.83
CA THR A 30 -3.72 -4.03 -31.68
C THR A 30 -2.92 -3.90 -30.39
N GLU A 31 -3.01 -2.73 -29.74
CA GLU A 31 -2.69 -2.59 -28.33
C GLU A 31 -3.51 -3.67 -27.62
N SER A 32 -2.83 -4.72 -27.18
CA SER A 32 -3.42 -5.69 -26.28
C SER A 32 -3.89 -4.90 -25.08
N ALA A 33 -5.21 -4.73 -24.97
CA ALA A 33 -5.84 -4.05 -23.85
C ALA A 33 -5.21 -4.57 -22.56
N VAL A 34 -4.50 -3.68 -21.86
CA VAL A 34 -3.91 -3.97 -20.56
C VAL A 34 -5.08 -4.33 -19.65
N THR A 35 -5.23 -5.63 -19.36
CA THR A 35 -6.26 -6.15 -18.45
C THR A 35 -5.89 -5.71 -17.04
N GLY A 36 -6.29 -4.50 -16.67
CA GLY A 36 -5.99 -3.90 -15.38
C GLY A 36 -6.51 -4.74 -14.21
N ALA A 37 -5.85 -4.61 -13.06
CA ALA A 37 -6.41 -5.11 -11.80
C ALA A 37 -7.59 -4.21 -11.42
N ASN A 38 -8.82 -4.72 -11.53
CA ASN A 38 -10.01 -3.86 -11.53
C ASN A 38 -10.52 -3.42 -10.14
N GLN A 39 -10.01 -3.96 -9.02
CA GLN A 39 -10.48 -3.58 -7.68
C GLN A 39 -9.36 -3.71 -6.63
N LEU A 40 -8.44 -2.75 -6.66
CA LEU A 40 -7.36 -2.64 -5.67
C LEU A 40 -7.73 -1.63 -4.59
N ARG A 41 -7.36 -1.94 -3.35
CA ARG A 41 -7.23 -0.96 -2.27
C ARG A 41 -5.83 -1.02 -1.72
N ALA A 42 -5.39 0.02 -1.03
CA ALA A 42 -4.08 0.05 -0.39
C ALA A 42 -4.22 0.38 1.09
N ILE A 43 -3.31 -0.17 1.89
CA ILE A 43 -3.05 0.23 3.28
C ILE A 43 -1.56 0.56 3.35
N SER A 44 -1.22 1.61 4.08
CA SER A 44 0.17 1.92 4.42
C SER A 44 0.45 1.64 5.90
N VAL A 45 1.62 1.06 6.17
CA VAL A 45 2.15 0.83 7.51
C VAL A 45 3.29 1.80 7.78
N GLY A 46 3.32 2.42 8.96
CA GLY A 46 4.46 3.23 9.44
C GLY A 46 5.00 4.21 8.40
N LEU A 47 4.14 5.05 7.81
CA LEU A 47 4.50 6.00 6.77
C LEU A 47 5.78 6.78 7.13
N GLU A 48 6.84 6.55 6.36
CA GLU A 48 8.07 7.34 6.45
C GLU A 48 7.94 8.54 5.51
N ASN A 49 8.54 9.66 5.92
CA ASN A 49 8.63 10.88 5.10
C ASN A 49 7.28 11.45 4.63
N ASP A 50 6.19 11.25 5.39
CA ASP A 50 4.86 11.77 5.04
C ASP A 50 4.37 11.36 3.63
N LEU A 51 4.78 10.20 3.12
CA LEU A 51 4.38 9.73 1.79
C LEU A 51 2.86 9.45 1.74
N LYS A 52 2.10 10.48 1.40
CA LYS A 52 0.63 10.45 1.31
C LYS A 52 0.15 10.17 -0.11
N GLU A 53 1.03 10.34 -1.10
CA GLU A 53 0.70 10.16 -2.51
C GLU A 53 1.82 9.40 -3.23
N MET A 54 1.41 8.45 -4.06
CA MET A 54 2.25 7.77 -5.04
C MET A 54 1.60 7.90 -6.41
N VAL A 55 2.38 7.71 -7.46
CA VAL A 55 1.85 7.56 -8.81
C VAL A 55 1.85 6.10 -9.24
N ILE A 56 0.86 5.74 -10.02
CA ILE A 56 0.77 4.46 -10.70
C ILE A 56 1.50 4.60 -12.03
N LEU A 57 2.43 3.69 -12.31
CA LEU A 57 3.30 3.76 -13.48
C LEU A 57 2.95 2.68 -14.52
N ASP A 58 3.08 3.04 -15.79
CA ASP A 58 3.04 2.11 -16.91
C ASP A 58 4.43 1.56 -17.28
N ALA A 59 4.51 0.85 -18.42
CA ALA A 59 5.75 0.25 -18.94
C ALA A 59 6.80 1.29 -19.34
N SER A 60 6.38 2.51 -19.69
CA SER A 60 7.24 3.63 -20.05
C SER A 60 7.57 4.52 -18.85
N LEU A 61 7.24 4.08 -17.63
CA LEU A 61 7.38 4.83 -16.38
C LEU A 61 6.64 6.17 -16.38
N GLN A 62 5.57 6.27 -17.18
CA GLN A 62 4.67 7.42 -17.20
C GLN A 62 3.55 7.23 -16.18
N SER A 63 3.07 8.34 -15.63
CA SER A 63 1.96 8.31 -14.68
C SER A 63 0.64 8.06 -15.40
N VAL A 64 -0.06 7.01 -15.00
CA VAL A 64 -1.42 6.69 -15.47
C VAL A 64 -2.49 6.89 -14.39
N GLY A 65 -2.07 7.30 -13.20
CA GLY A 65 -2.96 7.51 -12.07
C GLY A 65 -2.22 7.91 -10.81
N LYS A 66 -3.01 8.35 -9.82
CA LYS A 66 -2.52 8.69 -8.48
C LYS A 66 -3.10 7.73 -7.46
N LEU A 67 -2.28 7.35 -6.50
CA LEU A 67 -2.66 6.55 -5.34
C LEU A 67 -2.47 7.40 -4.08
N SER A 68 -3.58 7.74 -3.43
CA SER A 68 -3.54 8.39 -2.11
C SER A 68 -3.50 7.33 -1.01
N LEU A 69 -2.41 7.30 -0.26
CA LEU A 69 -2.23 6.45 0.90
C LEU A 69 -2.80 7.16 2.13
N ARG A 70 -3.57 6.42 2.93
CA ARG A 70 -4.15 6.94 4.17
C ARG A 70 -3.33 6.48 5.36
N SER A 71 -3.03 7.42 6.24
CA SER A 71 -2.43 7.12 7.54
C SER A 71 -3.29 6.18 8.38
N PHE A 72 -4.61 6.15 8.15
CA PHE A 72 -5.55 5.30 8.86
C PHE A 72 -6.57 4.65 7.90
N GLY A 73 -6.42 3.34 7.67
CA GLY A 73 -7.38 2.53 6.90
C GLY A 73 -7.05 2.38 5.43
N PHE A 74 -8.07 1.98 4.65
CA PHE A 74 -7.93 1.73 3.22
C PHE A 74 -7.92 3.02 2.40
N SER A 75 -7.13 3.04 1.33
CA SER A 75 -7.26 4.01 0.24
C SER A 75 -8.64 3.92 -0.41
N GLN A 76 -8.96 4.90 -1.27
CA GLN A 76 -10.04 4.70 -2.23
C GLN A 76 -9.70 3.52 -3.16
N PRO A 77 -10.71 2.78 -3.65
CA PRO A 77 -10.49 1.78 -4.69
C PRO A 77 -9.83 2.39 -5.92
N PHE A 78 -8.94 1.65 -6.56
CA PHE A 78 -8.26 2.08 -7.77
C PHE A 78 -7.97 0.89 -8.70
N SER A 79 -7.61 1.23 -9.94
CA SER A 79 -7.15 0.29 -10.94
C SER A 79 -5.70 0.60 -11.32
N CYS A 80 -4.96 -0.42 -11.72
CA CYS A 80 -3.54 -0.30 -12.03
C CYS A 80 -3.22 -1.17 -13.25
N PRO A 81 -2.45 -0.68 -14.24
CA PRO A 81 -1.94 -1.52 -15.31
C PRO A 81 -0.96 -2.56 -14.76
N ILE A 82 -0.86 -3.68 -15.46
CA ILE A 82 0.14 -4.72 -15.17
C ILE A 82 1.23 -4.59 -16.22
N VAL A 83 2.44 -4.27 -15.79
CA VAL A 83 3.64 -4.07 -16.60
C VAL A 83 4.55 -5.28 -16.42
N ASP A 84 4.75 -6.08 -17.46
CA ASP A 84 5.57 -7.29 -17.42
C ASP A 84 5.24 -8.21 -16.22
N GLY A 85 3.95 -8.33 -15.91
CA GLY A 85 3.46 -9.12 -14.77
C GLY A 85 3.60 -8.47 -13.40
N ASN A 86 3.93 -7.18 -13.33
CA ASN A 86 4.09 -6.42 -12.09
C ASN A 86 3.17 -5.19 -12.03
N LEU A 87 2.75 -4.83 -10.82
CA LEU A 87 2.22 -3.49 -10.54
C LEU A 87 3.39 -2.60 -10.12
N VAL A 88 3.49 -1.40 -10.69
CA VAL A 88 4.63 -0.50 -10.47
C VAL A 88 4.14 0.84 -9.93
N PHE A 89 4.78 1.31 -8.85
CA PHE A 89 4.45 2.56 -8.18
C PHE A 89 5.68 3.46 -8.06
N GLY A 90 5.48 4.76 -8.25
CA GLY A 90 6.53 5.75 -8.26
C GLY A 90 6.23 6.99 -7.42
N VAL A 91 7.23 7.86 -7.33
CA VAL A 91 7.12 9.23 -6.81
C VAL A 91 7.72 10.20 -7.82
N PRO A 92 7.30 11.48 -7.82
CA PRO A 92 7.91 12.51 -8.66
C PRO A 92 9.43 12.60 -8.44
N ASN A 93 10.18 12.74 -9.53
CA ASN A 93 11.64 12.76 -9.54
C ASN A 93 12.19 13.80 -10.53
N GLY A 94 11.62 15.00 -10.50
CA GLY A 94 12.02 16.12 -11.36
C GLY A 94 11.24 16.19 -12.67
N MET A 95 11.83 16.91 -13.64
CA MET A 95 11.30 17.10 -14.99
C MET A 95 12.36 16.69 -16.01
N ASP A 96 11.94 16.25 -17.19
CA ASP A 96 12.82 16.03 -18.33
C ASP A 96 13.16 17.33 -19.08
N GLU A 97 13.92 17.23 -20.17
CA GLU A 97 14.34 18.37 -21.01
C GLU A 97 13.14 19.08 -21.68
N ASP A 98 12.01 18.37 -21.86
CA ASP A 98 10.76 18.91 -22.40
C ASP A 98 9.87 19.52 -21.30
N GLY A 99 10.29 19.48 -20.03
CA GLY A 99 9.50 19.92 -18.88
C GLY A 99 8.40 18.94 -18.46
N LYS A 100 8.41 17.69 -18.93
CA LYS A 100 7.48 16.63 -18.50
C LYS A 100 7.96 15.99 -17.19
N PRO A 101 7.04 15.59 -16.30
CA PRO A 101 7.42 15.00 -15.01
C PRO A 101 8.08 13.64 -15.19
N LEU A 102 9.23 13.48 -14.54
CA LEU A 102 9.91 12.19 -14.41
C LEU A 102 9.48 11.52 -13.11
N PHE A 103 9.38 10.19 -13.13
CA PHE A 103 8.99 9.40 -11.97
C PHE A 103 10.04 8.36 -11.62
N LYS A 104 10.36 8.25 -10.33
CA LYS A 104 11.25 7.21 -9.78
C LYS A 104 10.39 6.05 -9.27
N PRO A 105 10.58 4.81 -9.76
CA PRO A 105 9.84 3.67 -9.23
C PRO A 105 10.33 3.28 -7.84
N VAL A 106 9.45 3.37 -6.84
CA VAL A 106 9.76 3.16 -5.41
C VAL A 106 9.15 1.89 -4.83
N ALA A 107 8.22 1.25 -5.55
CA ALA A 107 7.65 -0.04 -5.18
C ALA A 107 7.24 -0.82 -6.42
N SER A 108 7.34 -2.15 -6.36
CA SER A 108 6.82 -3.04 -7.40
C SER A 108 6.40 -4.36 -6.78
N VAL A 109 5.37 -4.99 -7.34
CA VAL A 109 4.90 -6.30 -6.88
C VAL A 109 4.41 -7.16 -8.02
N LYS A 110 4.84 -8.43 -8.01
CA LYS A 110 4.38 -9.42 -8.97
C LYS A 110 2.90 -9.68 -8.81
N TRP A 111 2.14 -9.48 -9.88
CA TRP A 111 0.71 -9.71 -9.90
C TRP A 111 0.40 -11.15 -10.30
N LYS A 112 -0.50 -11.80 -9.55
CA LYS A 112 -1.05 -13.11 -9.92
C LYS A 112 -2.45 -12.92 -10.50
N SER A 113 -2.72 -13.56 -11.63
CA SER A 113 -4.03 -13.51 -12.31
C SER A 113 -5.19 -14.08 -11.47
N SER A 114 -4.89 -14.84 -10.42
CA SER A 114 -5.86 -15.35 -9.45
C SER A 114 -6.45 -14.25 -8.56
N TYR A 115 -5.78 -13.11 -8.38
CA TYR A 115 -6.27 -12.02 -7.55
C TYR A 115 -7.41 -11.29 -8.27
N LYS A 116 -8.63 -11.43 -7.74
CA LYS A 116 -9.82 -10.71 -8.25
C LYS A 116 -10.10 -9.43 -7.46
N GLN A 117 -9.87 -9.48 -6.15
CA GLN A 117 -9.97 -8.37 -5.23
C GLN A 117 -8.77 -8.43 -4.31
N ALA A 118 -7.98 -7.35 -4.25
CA ALA A 118 -6.77 -7.35 -3.45
C ALA A 118 -6.61 -6.06 -2.65
N CYS A 119 -5.96 -6.20 -1.51
CA CYS A 119 -5.41 -5.07 -0.78
C CYS A 119 -3.89 -5.12 -0.87
N LEU A 120 -3.28 -4.01 -1.27
CA LEU A 120 -1.83 -3.83 -1.26
C LEU A 120 -1.42 -3.23 0.09
N LEU A 121 -0.65 -3.96 0.87
CA LEU A 121 -0.05 -3.45 2.10
C LEU A 121 1.34 -2.91 1.78
N PHE A 122 1.48 -1.58 1.79
CA PHE A 122 2.75 -0.89 1.61
C PHE A 122 3.51 -0.83 2.94
N ILE A 123 4.72 -1.39 2.94
CA ILE A 123 5.58 -1.50 4.11
C ILE A 123 6.91 -0.81 3.76
N PRO A 124 7.31 0.26 4.49
CA PRO A 124 8.62 0.87 4.34
C PRO A 124 9.72 -0.16 4.47
N LYS A 125 10.76 -0.07 3.63
CA LYS A 125 11.89 -1.00 3.67
C LYS A 125 12.60 -0.98 5.03
N SER A 126 12.65 0.16 5.72
CA SER A 126 13.20 0.25 7.07
C SER A 126 12.50 -0.66 8.08
N LEU A 127 11.22 -0.93 7.85
CA LEU A 127 10.40 -1.83 8.66
C LEU A 127 10.47 -3.26 8.18
N VAL A 128 11.01 -3.56 7.00
CA VAL A 128 11.14 -4.94 6.51
C VAL A 128 12.58 -5.38 6.78
N GLY A 129 12.77 -6.38 7.64
CA GLY A 129 14.11 -6.94 7.90
C GLY A 129 14.86 -7.29 6.62
N LYS A 130 16.21 -7.25 6.64
CA LYS A 130 17.17 -7.45 5.53
C LYS A 130 16.55 -7.84 4.17
N SER A 131 15.83 -6.92 3.53
CA SER A 131 15.34 -7.10 2.16
C SER A 131 16.40 -6.56 1.22
N GLU A 132 16.90 -7.41 0.32
CA GLU A 132 17.81 -7.03 -0.76
C GLU A 132 17.14 -6.13 -1.81
N SER A 133 15.84 -5.87 -1.69
CA SER A 133 15.10 -4.99 -2.60
C SER A 133 15.70 -3.59 -2.62
N THR A 134 16.01 -3.07 -3.80
CA THR A 134 16.44 -1.67 -4.01
C THR A 134 15.28 -0.68 -3.86
N LYS A 135 14.04 -1.18 -3.71
CA LYS A 135 12.83 -0.36 -3.61
C LYS A 135 12.62 0.13 -2.18
N GLU A 136 12.12 1.36 -2.07
CA GLU A 136 11.87 2.04 -0.79
C GLU A 136 10.71 1.40 -0.02
N TYR A 137 9.77 0.77 -0.73
CA TYR A 137 8.64 0.06 -0.13
C TYR A 137 8.56 -1.37 -0.64
N ALA A 138 8.33 -2.30 0.29
CA ALA A 138 7.83 -3.63 -0.02
C ALA A 138 6.30 -3.59 -0.07
N ILE A 139 5.72 -4.46 -0.90
CA ILE A 139 4.27 -4.61 -0.99
C ILE A 139 3.90 -6.06 -0.68
N GLN A 140 3.03 -6.25 0.31
CA GLN A 140 2.37 -7.53 0.54
C GLN A 140 0.96 -7.49 -0.06
N VAL A 141 0.66 -8.45 -0.94
CA VAL A 141 -0.67 -8.58 -1.56
C VAL A 141 -1.56 -9.44 -0.66
N LEU A 142 -2.70 -8.89 -0.26
CA LEU A 142 -3.73 -9.59 0.49
C LEU A 142 -4.87 -9.94 -0.46
N ASP A 143 -5.19 -11.22 -0.58
CA ASP A 143 -6.40 -11.65 -1.26
C ASP A 143 -7.61 -11.25 -0.41
N MET A 144 -8.43 -10.35 -0.95
CA MET A 144 -9.63 -9.82 -0.31
C MET A 144 -10.89 -10.44 -0.91
N SER A 145 -10.78 -11.50 -1.71
CA SER A 145 -11.95 -12.27 -2.14
C SER A 145 -12.58 -12.99 -0.94
N PRO A 146 -13.90 -13.29 -0.98
CA PRO A 146 -14.56 -14.05 0.10
C PRO A 146 -13.90 -15.39 0.39
N ARG A 147 -13.29 -16.03 -0.62
CA ARG A 147 -12.56 -17.31 -0.47
C ARG A 147 -11.20 -17.15 0.20
N GLY A 148 -10.50 -16.04 -0.05
CA GLY A 148 -9.18 -15.75 0.55
C GLY A 148 -9.26 -15.07 1.92
N PHE A 149 -10.39 -14.41 2.20
CA PHE A 149 -10.62 -13.70 3.45
C PHE A 149 -12.12 -13.57 3.76
N GLU A 150 -12.61 -14.52 4.56
CA GLU A 150 -14.01 -14.62 4.98
C GLU A 150 -14.41 -13.52 5.98
N PHE A 151 -15.70 -13.17 6.00
CA PHE A 151 -16.26 -12.22 6.95
C PHE A 151 -16.21 -12.72 8.39
N GLY A 152 -15.94 -11.81 9.34
CA GLY A 152 -15.72 -12.13 10.75
C GLY A 152 -14.31 -12.64 11.07
N HIS A 153 -13.48 -12.95 10.07
CA HIS A 153 -12.09 -13.40 10.28
C HIS A 153 -11.15 -12.22 10.52
N THR A 154 -10.01 -12.52 11.16
CA THR A 154 -8.91 -11.57 11.35
C THR A 154 -7.64 -12.05 10.67
N LYS A 155 -7.08 -11.26 9.75
CA LYS A 155 -5.70 -11.42 9.27
C LYS A 155 -4.73 -10.79 10.24
N LEU A 156 -3.75 -11.55 10.70
CA LEU A 156 -2.68 -11.09 11.57
C LEU A 156 -1.37 -10.99 10.81
N MET A 157 -0.64 -9.89 11.00
CA MET A 157 0.65 -9.64 10.37
C MET A 157 1.64 -9.17 11.41
N ASN A 158 2.66 -9.98 11.64
CA ASN A 158 3.80 -9.62 12.47
C ASN A 158 4.92 -9.09 11.57
N LEU A 159 5.08 -7.77 11.54
CA LEU A 159 6.16 -7.06 10.87
C LEU A 159 7.22 -6.61 11.89
N THR A 160 7.43 -7.38 12.96
CA THR A 160 8.46 -7.13 13.96
C THR A 160 9.52 -8.24 13.89
N PRO A 161 10.73 -7.99 14.39
CA PRO A 161 11.75 -9.02 14.53
C PRO A 161 11.50 -9.99 15.70
N PHE A 162 10.37 -9.85 16.41
CA PHE A 162 10.10 -10.59 17.65
C PHE A 162 9.04 -11.67 17.45
N ASP A 163 9.21 -12.78 18.16
CA ASP A 163 8.13 -13.74 18.35
C ASP A 163 6.96 -13.05 19.07
N THR A 164 5.77 -13.12 18.47
CA THR A 164 4.60 -12.37 18.94
C THR A 164 3.45 -13.32 19.24
N MET A 165 2.85 -13.19 20.42
CA MET A 165 1.63 -13.88 20.81
C MET A 165 0.45 -12.92 20.71
N VAL A 166 -0.56 -13.32 19.95
CA VAL A 166 -1.79 -12.57 19.76
C VAL A 166 -2.94 -13.36 20.36
N ARG A 167 -3.71 -12.74 21.24
CA ARG A 167 -4.95 -13.29 21.82
C ARG A 167 -6.11 -12.45 21.31
N ILE A 168 -7.13 -13.09 20.74
CA ILE A 168 -8.33 -12.45 20.19
C ILE A 168 -9.54 -13.28 20.62
N GLY A 169 -10.31 -12.78 21.59
CA GLY A 169 -11.40 -13.57 22.18
C GLY A 169 -10.87 -14.89 22.75
N GLU A 170 -11.46 -16.00 22.30
CA GLU A 170 -11.03 -17.36 22.63
C GLU A 170 -9.77 -17.83 21.87
N HIS A 171 -9.35 -17.13 20.82
CA HIS A 171 -8.24 -17.54 19.96
C HIS A 171 -6.89 -17.09 20.51
N GLN A 172 -5.88 -17.92 20.33
CA GLN A 172 -4.48 -17.59 20.61
C GLN A 172 -3.58 -18.05 19.46
N SER A 173 -2.85 -17.10 18.87
CA SER A 173 -1.93 -17.33 17.76
C SER A 173 -0.51 -16.92 18.13
N LYS A 174 0.46 -17.77 17.79
CA LYS A 174 1.89 -17.44 17.85
C LYS A 174 2.35 -17.08 16.44
N LEU A 175 2.92 -15.89 16.28
CA LEU A 175 3.43 -15.36 15.03
C LEU A 175 4.95 -15.29 15.12
N LYS A 176 5.61 -15.90 14.13
CA LYS A 176 7.06 -15.73 13.95
C LYS A 176 7.36 -14.31 13.48
N PRO A 177 8.61 -13.84 13.65
CA PRO A 177 9.05 -12.61 13.00
C PRO A 177 8.71 -12.62 11.51
N TRP A 178 8.22 -11.49 10.99
CA TRP A 178 7.92 -11.32 9.56
C TRP A 178 6.86 -12.28 8.99
N SER A 179 6.02 -12.88 9.85
CA SER A 179 5.02 -13.86 9.44
C SER A 179 3.61 -13.29 9.46
N ASN A 180 2.68 -14.03 8.86
CA ASN A 180 1.25 -13.76 8.92
C ASN A 180 0.47 -15.02 9.31
N SER A 181 -0.76 -14.83 9.77
CA SER A 181 -1.67 -15.92 10.13
C SER A 181 -3.12 -15.44 10.00
N ASP A 182 -4.05 -16.38 9.93
CA ASP A 182 -5.48 -16.13 9.91
C ASP A 182 -6.09 -16.62 11.23
N VAL A 183 -6.93 -15.78 11.83
CA VAL A 183 -7.76 -16.12 12.98
C VAL A 183 -9.19 -16.23 12.48
N SER A 184 -9.80 -17.38 12.73
CA SER A 184 -11.19 -17.65 12.38
C SER A 184 -12.15 -16.74 13.14
N LYS A 185 -13.41 -16.72 12.70
CA LYS A 185 -14.48 -16.00 13.40
C LYS A 185 -14.54 -16.36 14.90
N ILE A 186 -14.68 -15.31 15.72
CA ILE A 186 -14.88 -15.41 17.16
C ILE A 186 -16.29 -15.93 17.44
N LYS A 187 -16.39 -17.01 18.22
CA LYS A 187 -17.64 -17.65 18.63
C LYS A 187 -18.09 -17.17 20.01
N GLU A 188 -17.14 -17.00 20.94
CA GLU A 188 -17.43 -16.63 22.31
C GLU A 188 -17.41 -15.10 22.47
N LEU A 189 -18.57 -14.51 22.23
CA LEU A 189 -18.78 -13.08 22.33
C LEU A 189 -19.47 -12.74 23.66
N THR A 190 -18.81 -11.94 24.50
CA THR A 190 -19.41 -11.47 25.76
C THR A 190 -20.41 -10.34 25.51
N GLY A 191 -21.61 -10.41 26.10
CA GLY A 191 -22.67 -9.40 26.18
C GLY A 191 -22.90 -8.54 24.93
N VAL A 192 -22.03 -7.54 24.72
CA VAL A 192 -22.05 -6.54 23.63
C VAL A 192 -21.18 -6.90 22.41
N LYS A 193 -20.96 -8.19 22.15
CA LYS A 193 -20.07 -8.69 21.09
C LYS A 193 -18.64 -8.16 21.18
N MET A 194 -18.14 -8.00 22.40
CA MET A 194 -16.80 -7.50 22.67
C MET A 194 -15.83 -8.67 22.80
N ALA A 195 -14.72 -8.60 22.05
CA ALA A 195 -13.58 -9.50 22.25
C ALA A 195 -12.41 -8.73 22.84
N GLN A 196 -11.71 -9.36 23.78
CA GLN A 196 -10.43 -8.85 24.26
C GLN A 196 -9.34 -9.19 23.26
N ILE A 197 -8.50 -8.19 22.98
CA ILE A 197 -7.31 -8.35 22.16
C ILE A 197 -6.08 -8.02 22.98
N GLY A 198 -5.18 -8.99 23.07
CA GLY A 198 -3.86 -8.82 23.65
C GLY A 198 -2.79 -9.14 22.63
N VAL A 199 -1.84 -8.24 22.45
CA VAL A 199 -0.63 -8.48 21.67
C VAL A 199 0.57 -8.38 22.59
N TYR A 200 1.34 -9.46 22.62
CA TYR A 200 2.52 -9.62 23.47
C TYR A 200 3.70 -10.05 22.61
N TYR A 201 4.89 -9.58 22.90
CA TYR A 201 6.11 -9.97 22.17
C TYR A 201 7.18 -10.44 23.14
N LEU A 202 8.02 -11.36 22.67
CA LEU A 202 9.16 -11.87 23.42
C LEU A 202 10.41 -11.07 23.05
N TYR A 203 11.06 -10.49 24.04
CA TYR A 203 12.34 -9.79 23.89
C TYR A 203 13.20 -10.10 25.11
N ASP A 204 14.45 -10.54 24.89
CA ASP A 204 15.37 -10.98 25.95
C ASP A 204 14.70 -11.94 26.96
N ASP A 205 14.05 -12.98 26.43
CA ASP A 205 13.28 -14.00 27.18
C ASP A 205 12.15 -13.46 28.09
N THR A 206 11.81 -12.19 27.96
CA THR A 206 10.76 -11.51 28.72
C THR A 206 9.54 -11.23 27.85
N ILE A 207 8.34 -11.47 28.38
CA ILE A 207 7.10 -11.16 27.69
C ILE A 207 6.73 -9.70 27.94
N HIS A 208 6.67 -8.91 26.87
CA HIS A 208 6.24 -7.53 26.90
C HIS A 208 4.84 -7.38 26.31
N ASN A 209 4.03 -6.45 26.84
CA ASN A 209 2.75 -6.10 26.25
C ASN A 209 2.93 -4.97 25.23
N ALA A 210 2.54 -5.21 23.97
CA ALA A 210 2.47 -4.16 22.96
C ALA A 210 1.12 -3.45 22.95
N LYS A 211 0.03 -4.22 23.13
CA LYS A 211 -1.32 -3.67 23.18
C LYS A 211 -2.25 -4.57 23.97
N GLN A 212 -3.15 -3.96 24.73
CA GLN A 212 -4.30 -4.64 25.31
C GLN A 212 -5.53 -3.76 25.14
N THR A 213 -6.55 -4.25 24.44
CA THR A 213 -7.76 -3.49 24.16
C THR A 213 -8.97 -4.42 24.06
N ARG A 214 -10.15 -3.84 23.89
CA ARG A 214 -11.40 -4.55 23.59
C ARG A 214 -12.08 -3.82 22.45
N PHE A 215 -12.57 -4.54 21.46
CA PHE A 215 -13.45 -3.94 20.47
C PHE A 215 -14.59 -4.88 20.07
N ARG A 216 -15.64 -4.27 19.52
CA ARG A 216 -16.81 -4.99 19.01
C ARG A 216 -16.45 -5.71 17.72
N TYR A 217 -16.56 -7.04 17.74
CA TYR A 217 -16.48 -7.88 16.55
C TYR A 217 -17.85 -7.98 15.89
N MET A 218 -17.87 -7.85 14.57
CA MET A 218 -19.06 -7.92 13.75
C MET A 218 -18.85 -9.00 12.70
N GLU A 219 -19.89 -9.79 12.47
CA GLU A 219 -19.79 -10.97 11.62
C GLU A 219 -19.65 -10.62 10.14
N ASP A 220 -20.07 -9.42 9.75
CA ASP A 220 -20.03 -8.83 8.41
C ASP A 220 -18.76 -8.01 8.15
N THR A 221 -17.81 -8.03 9.09
CA THR A 221 -16.60 -7.21 9.03
C THR A 221 -15.38 -8.09 9.03
N ARG A 222 -14.41 -7.75 8.18
CA ARG A 222 -13.09 -8.38 8.16
C ARG A 222 -12.08 -7.50 8.87
N TYR A 223 -11.14 -8.10 9.58
CA TYR A 223 -10.20 -7.36 10.41
C TYR A 223 -8.77 -7.64 9.98
N ILE A 224 -8.00 -6.60 9.67
CA ILE A 224 -6.56 -6.74 9.39
C ILE A 224 -5.82 -6.12 10.57
N THR A 225 -5.10 -6.94 11.33
CA THR A 225 -4.24 -6.48 12.42
C THR A 225 -2.78 -6.55 12.00
N VAL A 226 -2.14 -5.40 11.96
CA VAL A 226 -0.72 -5.23 11.64
C VAL A 226 0.03 -4.82 12.89
N ILE A 227 1.12 -5.52 13.18
CA ILE A 227 1.99 -5.35 14.33
C ILE A 227 3.36 -4.96 13.77
N TYR A 228 3.87 -3.77 14.09
CA TYR A 228 5.08 -3.23 13.47
C TYR A 228 5.86 -2.33 14.43
N PRO A 229 7.18 -2.16 14.26
CA PRO A 229 7.95 -1.21 15.05
C PRO A 229 7.62 0.22 14.61
N ASP A 230 7.25 1.06 15.56
CA ASP A 230 7.22 2.51 15.38
C ASP A 230 8.61 3.06 15.70
N ILE A 231 9.37 3.34 14.64
CA ILE A 231 10.76 3.80 14.73
C ILE A 231 10.83 5.16 15.43
N GLN A 232 9.86 6.04 15.20
CA GLN A 232 9.83 7.39 15.77
C GLN A 232 9.63 7.33 17.29
N ASN A 233 8.67 6.52 17.73
CA ASN A 233 8.31 6.40 19.15
C ASN A 233 9.02 5.26 19.88
N LYS A 234 9.91 4.52 19.21
CA LYS A 234 10.69 3.39 19.76
C LYS A 234 9.84 2.37 20.50
N ARG A 235 8.68 1.99 19.93
CA ARG A 235 7.76 1.02 20.52
C ARG A 235 7.16 0.09 19.46
N ILE A 236 6.54 -1.01 19.87
CA ILE A 236 5.70 -1.80 18.97
C ILE A 236 4.32 -1.17 18.88
N GLU A 237 3.89 -0.86 17.66
CA GLU A 237 2.57 -0.34 17.36
C GLU A 237 1.68 -1.46 16.81
N VAL A 238 0.42 -1.48 17.24
CA VAL A 238 -0.56 -2.48 16.81
C VAL A 238 -1.79 -1.76 16.26
N ARG A 239 -2.06 -1.99 14.98
CA ARG A 239 -3.16 -1.37 14.27
C ARG A 239 -4.12 -2.42 13.75
N THR A 240 -5.41 -2.25 14.06
CA THR A 240 -6.47 -3.06 13.48
C THR A 240 -7.32 -2.20 12.55
N ILE A 241 -7.45 -2.66 11.31
CA ILE A 241 -8.21 -2.02 10.24
C ILE A 241 -9.46 -2.86 10.00
N LYS A 242 -10.62 -2.19 9.96
CA LYS A 242 -11.91 -2.82 9.72
C LYS A 242 -12.28 -2.66 8.26
N ASP A 243 -12.55 -3.77 7.58
CA ASP A 243 -13.12 -3.80 6.26
C ASP A 243 -14.59 -4.20 6.35
N PHE A 244 -15.47 -3.21 6.20
CA PHE A 244 -16.92 -3.39 6.23
C PHE A 244 -17.47 -4.04 4.96
N GLY A 245 -16.61 -4.53 4.07
CA GLY A 245 -17.06 -5.29 2.89
C GLY A 245 -17.96 -4.48 1.96
N ARG A 246 -17.82 -3.14 1.94
CA ARG A 246 -18.51 -2.29 0.95
C ARG A 246 -17.98 -2.62 -0.45
N LEU A 247 -18.48 -3.72 -0.98
CA LEU A 247 -18.56 -4.03 -2.38
C LEU A 247 -19.75 -3.23 -2.89
N TYR A 248 -19.47 -2.22 -3.71
CA TYR A 248 -20.45 -1.74 -4.68
C TYR A 248 -20.65 -2.82 -5.74
#